data_AF-A0A3D4JQA6-F1
#
_entry.id   AF-A0A3D4JQA6-F1
#
_cell.length_a   1.000
_cell.length_b   1.000
_cell.length_c   1.000
_cell.angle_alpha   90.00
_cell.angle_beta   90.00
_cell.angle_gamma   90.00
#
_symmetry.space_group_name_H-M   'P 1'
#
loop_
_entity.id
_entity.type
_entity.pdbx_description
1 polymer ?
#
loop_
_entity_poly.entity_id
_entity_poly.type
_entity_poly.pdbx_seq_one_letter_code
_entity_poly.pdbx_strand_id
1 'polypeptide(L)'
;MKEIGKAIFNLQRFQILQTKLNPATSNLIPNDYAYAWYQKLYPLLEENNLHEDLQPYFSITKEQVDEITNYADSEWLKKKYYNFYEYEKHYECRTNPVMGISRSTLISVFRYMFLRDSFDQEFWDKLLEPMQHPIEASGITRDFDINYMYLI
;
A
#
# COMPACT_ATOMS: atom_id res chain seq x y z
N MET A 1 24.93 12.88 -5.17
CA MET A 1 23.91 12.18 -5.99
C MET A 1 22.73 11.67 -5.14
N LYS A 2 22.94 10.91 -4.05
CA LYS A 2 21.84 10.41 -3.18
C LYS A 2 20.92 11.51 -2.61
N GLU A 3 21.49 12.63 -2.17
CA GLU A 3 20.70 13.77 -1.65
C GLU A 3 19.83 14.45 -2.72
N ILE A 4 20.32 14.51 -3.97
CA ILE A 4 19.56 15.09 -5.09
C ILE A 4 18.34 14.21 -5.40
N GLY A 5 18.51 12.89 -5.49
CA GLY A 5 17.38 11.99 -5.76
C GLY A 5 16.35 11.95 -4.63
N LYS A 6 16.77 12.07 -3.36
CA LYS A 6 15.85 12.21 -2.23
C LYS A 6 15.05 13.51 -2.31
N ALA A 7 15.69 14.62 -2.71
CA ALA A 7 15.01 15.89 -2.93
C ALA A 7 13.99 15.79 -4.08
N ILE A 8 14.36 15.16 -5.19
CA ILE A 8 13.46 14.92 -6.34
C ILE A 8 12.25 14.06 -5.91
N PHE A 9 12.49 12.96 -5.20
CA PHE A 9 11.43 12.11 -4.67
C PHE A 9 10.43 12.89 -3.82
N ASN A 10 10.93 13.73 -2.90
CA ASN A 10 10.09 14.54 -2.03
C ASN A 10 9.32 15.62 -2.81
N LEU A 11 9.94 16.25 -3.81
CA LEU A 11 9.27 17.23 -4.67
C LEU A 11 8.13 16.59 -5.47
N GLN A 12 8.37 15.42 -6.06
CA GLN A 12 7.36 14.71 -6.83
C GLN A 12 6.23 14.20 -5.94
N ARG A 13 6.56 13.64 -4.76
CA ARG A 13 5.56 13.26 -3.74
C ARG A 13 4.67 14.45 -3.39
N PHE A 14 5.27 15.61 -3.13
CA PHE A 14 4.53 16.82 -2.78
C PHE A 14 3.60 17.27 -3.92
N GLN A 15 4.09 17.28 -5.16
CA GLN A 15 3.29 17.64 -6.34
C GLN A 15 2.08 16.71 -6.54
N ILE A 16 2.28 15.40 -6.44
CA ILE A 16 1.21 14.40 -6.58
C ILE A 16 0.14 14.59 -5.49
N LEU A 17 0.58 14.72 -4.23
CA LEU A 17 -0.34 14.87 -3.12
C LEU A 17 -1.06 16.22 -3.11
N GLN A 18 -0.39 17.32 -3.48
CA GLN A 18 -1.05 18.62 -3.64
C GLN A 18 -2.10 18.59 -4.75
N THR A 19 -1.80 17.93 -5.87
CA THR A 19 -2.74 17.74 -6.98
C THR A 19 -3.96 16.95 -6.51
N LYS A 20 -3.76 15.93 -5.66
CA LYS A 20 -4.87 15.16 -5.06
C LYS A 20 -5.70 15.98 -4.07
N LEU A 21 -5.04 16.79 -3.22
CA LEU A 21 -5.70 17.60 -2.19
C LEU A 21 -6.54 18.75 -2.78
N ASN A 22 -6.16 19.28 -3.94
CA ASN A 22 -6.90 20.37 -4.57
C ASN A 22 -8.21 19.86 -5.21
N PRO A 23 -9.39 20.35 -4.78
CA PRO A 23 -10.68 19.90 -5.32
C PRO A 23 -10.81 20.03 -6.84
N ALA A 24 -10.15 21.02 -7.45
CA ALA A 24 -10.20 21.24 -8.90
C ALA A 24 -9.39 20.21 -9.72
N THR A 25 -8.46 19.49 -9.09
CA THR A 25 -7.55 18.54 -9.76
C THR A 25 -7.55 17.14 -9.12
N SER A 26 -8.36 16.93 -8.07
CA SER A 26 -8.37 15.70 -7.27
C SER A 26 -8.68 14.43 -8.07
N ASN A 27 -9.48 14.56 -9.12
CA ASN A 27 -9.84 13.47 -10.03
C ASN A 27 -8.71 13.05 -10.98
N LEU A 28 -7.65 13.86 -11.11
CA LEU A 28 -6.50 13.53 -11.98
C LEU A 28 -5.57 12.49 -11.35
N ILE A 29 -5.64 12.30 -10.03
CA ILE A 29 -4.79 11.39 -9.29
C ILE A 29 -5.69 10.31 -8.65
N PRO A 30 -5.56 9.03 -9.06
CA PRO A 30 -6.27 7.93 -8.42
C PRO A 30 -5.98 7.83 -6.91
N ASN A 31 -6.95 7.31 -6.15
CA ASN A 31 -6.88 7.26 -4.68
C ASN A 31 -5.75 6.34 -4.20
N ASP A 32 -5.64 5.16 -4.82
CA ASP A 32 -4.58 4.18 -4.61
C ASP A 32 -3.19 4.75 -4.93
N TYR A 33 -3.04 5.49 -6.02
CA TYR A 33 -1.77 6.12 -6.37
C TYR A 33 -1.36 7.21 -5.38
N ALA A 34 -2.30 8.09 -5.01
CA ALA A 34 -2.06 9.09 -3.97
C ALA A 34 -1.69 8.42 -2.64
N TYR A 35 -2.39 7.35 -2.27
CA TYR A 35 -2.09 6.59 -1.06
C TYR A 35 -0.68 5.97 -1.08
N ALA A 36 -0.27 5.38 -2.21
CA ALA A 36 1.05 4.81 -2.39
C ALA A 36 2.15 5.87 -2.15
N TRP A 37 2.03 7.04 -2.77
CA TRP A 37 2.95 8.16 -2.55
C TRP A 37 2.92 8.73 -1.14
N TYR A 38 1.74 8.77 -0.51
CA TYR A 38 1.59 9.21 0.87
C TYR A 38 2.36 8.30 1.84
N GLN A 39 2.21 6.98 1.69
CA GLN A 39 2.88 5.95 2.49
C GLN A 39 4.33 5.66 2.06
N LYS A 40 4.80 6.26 0.95
CA LYS A 40 6.08 5.92 0.31
C LYS A 40 6.17 4.42 -0.02
N LEU A 41 5.05 3.89 -0.52
CA LEU A 41 4.89 2.56 -1.08
C LEU A 41 5.08 2.61 -2.59
N TYR A 42 5.85 1.67 -3.13
CA TYR A 42 6.09 1.58 -4.57
C TYR A 42 4.77 1.26 -5.31
N PRO A 43 4.28 2.12 -6.21
CA PRO A 43 2.96 1.99 -6.83
C PRO A 43 2.98 0.96 -7.97
N LEU A 44 3.11 -0.32 -7.63
CA LEU A 44 3.32 -1.43 -8.57
C LEU A 44 2.22 -1.57 -9.64
N LEU A 45 0.99 -1.18 -9.33
CA LEU A 45 -0.19 -1.37 -10.20
C LEU A 45 -0.40 -0.20 -11.18
N GLU A 46 0.53 0.76 -11.21
CA GLU A 46 0.47 1.93 -12.07
C GLU A 46 1.33 1.76 -13.32
N GLU A 47 0.77 2.07 -14.48
CA GLU A 47 1.44 1.92 -15.77
C GLU A 47 2.35 3.12 -16.12
N ASN A 48 2.32 4.20 -15.33
CA ASN A 48 3.13 5.39 -15.61
C ASN A 48 4.58 5.23 -15.14
N ASN A 49 5.55 5.73 -15.90
CA ASN A 49 6.97 5.58 -15.57
C ASN A 49 7.47 6.60 -14.53
N LEU A 50 6.60 7.44 -13.99
CA LEU A 50 7.00 8.57 -13.11
C LEU A 50 7.71 8.11 -11.84
N HIS A 51 7.47 6.88 -11.40
CA HIS A 51 7.97 6.35 -10.14
C HIS A 51 9.17 5.39 -10.33
N GLU A 52 9.50 5.00 -11.56
CA GLU A 52 10.53 4.00 -11.87
C GLU A 52 11.93 4.46 -11.46
N ASP A 53 12.35 5.64 -11.92
CA ASP A 53 13.68 6.22 -11.62
C ASP A 53 13.85 6.55 -10.12
N LEU A 54 12.75 6.55 -9.37
CA LEU A 54 12.71 6.87 -7.95
C LEU A 54 12.52 5.64 -7.05
N GLN A 55 12.48 4.43 -7.63
CA GLN A 55 12.33 3.16 -6.90
C GLN A 55 13.19 3.08 -5.62
N PRO A 56 14.48 3.48 -5.60
CA PRO A 56 15.32 3.36 -4.40
C PRO A 56 14.90 4.23 -3.20
N TYR A 57 13.97 5.16 -3.37
CA TYR A 57 13.54 6.11 -2.34
C TYR A 57 12.22 5.72 -1.64
N PHE A 58 11.52 4.70 -2.14
CA PHE A 58 10.34 4.15 -1.48
C PHE A 58 10.75 3.32 -0.26
N SER A 59 10.06 3.52 0.87
CA SER A 59 10.33 2.76 2.10
C SER A 59 9.66 1.39 2.11
N ILE A 60 8.54 1.25 1.40
CA ILE A 60 7.96 -0.06 1.08
C ILE A 60 8.33 -0.34 -0.37
N THR A 61 9.25 -1.28 -0.56
CA THR A 61 9.94 -1.48 -1.84
C THR A 61 9.07 -2.21 -2.86
N LYS A 62 9.46 -2.14 -4.13
CA LYS A 62 8.80 -2.89 -5.21
C LYS A 62 8.71 -4.37 -4.88
N GLU A 63 9.79 -4.95 -4.39
CA GLU A 63 9.90 -6.37 -4.09
C GLU A 63 8.96 -6.79 -2.94
N GLN A 64 8.77 -5.91 -1.94
CA GLN A 64 7.82 -6.16 -0.86
C GLN A 64 6.37 -6.08 -1.34
N VAL A 65 6.03 -5.07 -2.15
CA VAL A 65 4.68 -4.93 -2.71
C VAL A 65 4.38 -6.14 -3.60
N ASP A 66 5.28 -6.47 -4.52
CA ASP A 66 5.15 -7.57 -5.47
C ASP A 66 5.00 -8.93 -4.77
N GLU A 67 5.83 -9.21 -3.76
CA GLU A 67 5.73 -10.44 -2.98
C GLU A 67 4.35 -10.58 -2.30
N ILE A 68 3.89 -9.54 -1.60
CA ILE A 68 2.60 -9.58 -0.88
C ILE A 68 1.44 -9.71 -1.86
N THR A 69 1.46 -8.93 -2.96
CA THR A 69 0.38 -8.95 -3.97
C THR A 69 0.33 -10.30 -4.67
N ASN A 70 1.48 -10.86 -5.05
CA ASN A 70 1.55 -12.15 -5.76
C ASN A 70 1.16 -13.31 -4.85
N TYR A 71 1.60 -13.30 -3.59
CA TYR A 71 1.20 -14.32 -2.62
C TYR A 71 -0.31 -14.30 -2.40
N ALA A 72 -0.88 -13.13 -2.09
CA ALA A 72 -2.33 -12.97 -1.90
C ALA A 72 -3.14 -13.36 -3.14
N ASP A 73 -2.72 -12.91 -4.33
CA ASP A 73 -3.39 -13.26 -5.60
C ASP A 73 -3.34 -14.76 -5.88
N SER A 74 -2.18 -15.39 -5.70
CA SER A 74 -2.03 -16.82 -5.94
C SER A 74 -2.91 -17.68 -5.04
N GLU A 75 -3.12 -17.27 -3.77
CA GLU A 75 -3.98 -17.98 -2.84
C GLU A 75 -5.46 -17.67 -3.07
N TRP A 76 -5.78 -16.41 -3.41
CA TRP A 76 -7.11 -15.99 -3.83
C TRP A 76 -7.62 -16.77 -5.04
N LEU A 77 -6.78 -16.94 -6.07
CA LEU A 77 -7.08 -17.76 -7.25
C LEU A 77 -7.32 -19.24 -6.92
N LYS A 78 -6.72 -19.74 -5.82
CA LYS A 78 -6.95 -21.09 -5.29
C LYS A 78 -8.17 -21.17 -4.36
N LYS A 79 -8.93 -20.09 -4.19
CA LYS A 79 -10.03 -19.96 -3.23
C LYS A 79 -9.61 -20.26 -1.79
N LYS A 80 -8.39 -19.85 -1.44
CA LYS A 80 -7.84 -19.89 -0.09
C LYS A 80 -7.73 -18.46 0.44
N TYR A 81 -8.46 -18.22 1.51
CA TYR A 81 -8.54 -16.91 2.14
C TYR A 81 -7.92 -16.96 3.53
N TYR A 82 -7.15 -15.94 3.87
CA TYR A 82 -6.42 -15.85 5.13
C TYR A 82 -6.83 -14.60 5.90
N ASN A 83 -6.90 -14.69 7.22
CA ASN A 83 -7.03 -13.51 8.06
C ASN A 83 -5.69 -12.79 8.21
N PHE A 84 -5.72 -11.56 8.72
CA PHE A 84 -4.52 -10.73 8.84
C PHE A 84 -3.40 -11.40 9.67
N TYR A 85 -3.74 -12.08 10.78
CA TYR A 85 -2.74 -12.75 11.60
C TYR A 85 -2.08 -13.96 10.92
N GLU A 86 -2.78 -14.63 10.01
CA GLU A 86 -2.20 -15.69 9.18
C GLU A 86 -1.14 -15.11 8.23
N TYR A 87 -1.39 -13.95 7.61
CA TYR A 87 -0.37 -13.22 6.85
C TYR A 87 0.80 -12.75 7.74
N GLU A 88 0.53 -12.22 8.94
CA GLU A 88 1.61 -11.85 9.87
C GLU A 88 2.51 -13.04 10.22
N LYS A 89 1.89 -14.21 10.41
CA LYS A 89 2.59 -15.45 10.72
C LYS A 89 3.42 -15.91 9.53
N HIS A 90 2.87 -15.84 8.33
CA HIS A 90 3.56 -16.20 7.09
C HIS A 90 4.86 -15.38 6.90
N TYR A 91 4.81 -14.07 7.16
CA TYR A 91 5.96 -13.17 7.01
C TYR A 91 6.78 -12.97 8.29
N GLU A 92 6.50 -13.72 9.37
CA GLU A 92 7.19 -13.63 10.66
C GLU A 92 7.28 -12.19 11.22
N CYS A 93 6.23 -11.38 11.00
CA CYS A 93 6.24 -9.93 11.27
C CYS A 93 6.57 -9.53 12.72
N ARG A 94 6.43 -10.46 13.68
CA ARG A 94 6.62 -10.22 15.12
C ARG A 94 8.01 -10.58 15.65
N THR A 95 8.79 -11.34 14.89
CA THR A 95 10.07 -11.89 15.35
C THR A 95 11.20 -11.44 14.43
N ASN A 96 11.23 -11.95 13.22
CA ASN A 96 12.26 -11.65 12.23
C ASN A 96 11.61 -11.53 10.85
N PRO A 97 11.06 -10.34 10.52
CA PRO A 97 10.31 -10.11 9.30
C PRO A 97 11.00 -10.64 8.03
N VAL A 98 10.34 -11.57 7.34
CA VAL A 98 10.78 -12.06 6.04
C VAL A 98 10.76 -10.90 5.04
N MET A 99 11.86 -10.67 4.32
CA MET A 99 12.03 -9.53 3.40
C MET A 99 11.78 -8.14 4.04
N GLY A 100 11.87 -8.04 5.38
CA GLY A 100 11.54 -6.81 6.09
C GLY A 100 10.03 -6.47 6.09
N ILE A 101 9.16 -7.42 5.73
CA ILE A 101 7.71 -7.23 5.69
C ILE A 101 7.17 -7.19 7.11
N SER A 102 6.91 -5.98 7.59
CA SER A 102 6.33 -5.73 8.91
C SER A 102 4.80 -5.73 8.86
N ARG A 103 4.16 -5.72 10.04
CA ARG A 103 2.72 -5.42 10.18
C ARG A 103 2.31 -4.17 9.41
N SER A 104 3.09 -3.09 9.55
CA SER A 104 2.79 -1.81 8.90
C SER A 104 2.89 -1.90 7.37
N THR A 105 3.82 -2.72 6.87
CA THR A 105 3.97 -3.02 5.45
C THR A 105 2.74 -3.75 4.92
N LEU A 106 2.29 -4.81 5.60
CA LEU A 106 1.07 -5.55 5.23
C LEU A 106 -0.17 -4.65 5.22
N ILE A 107 -0.39 -3.85 6.27
CA ILE A 107 -1.52 -2.92 6.32
C ILE A 107 -1.48 -1.96 5.13
N SER A 108 -0.29 -1.44 4.81
CA SER A 108 -0.13 -0.48 3.72
C SER A 108 -0.39 -1.13 2.36
N VAL A 109 0.15 -2.32 2.12
CA VAL A 109 -0.05 -3.01 0.84
C VAL A 109 -1.51 -3.45 0.67
N PHE A 110 -2.14 -4.05 1.69
CA PHE A 110 -3.55 -4.45 1.58
C PHE A 110 -4.48 -3.24 1.40
N ARG A 111 -4.22 -2.12 2.08
CA ARG A 111 -4.98 -0.89 1.85
C ARG A 111 -4.79 -0.36 0.43
N TYR A 112 -3.56 -0.39 -0.10
CA TYR A 112 -3.29 -0.02 -1.48
C TYR A 112 -4.08 -0.88 -2.48
N MET A 113 -4.10 -2.20 -2.28
CA MET A 113 -4.87 -3.14 -3.10
C MET A 113 -6.39 -2.91 -3.00
N PHE A 114 -6.91 -2.67 -1.79
CA PHE A 114 -8.32 -2.36 -1.60
C PHE A 114 -8.74 -1.09 -2.35
N LEU A 115 -7.91 -0.03 -2.29
CA LEU A 115 -8.18 1.22 -3.02
C LEU A 115 -8.10 1.08 -4.54
N ARG A 116 -7.50 0.00 -5.04
CA ARG A 116 -7.47 -0.38 -6.46
C ARG A 116 -8.66 -1.26 -6.86
N ASP A 117 -9.61 -1.48 -5.95
CA ASP A 117 -10.69 -2.45 -6.13
C ASP A 117 -10.18 -3.86 -6.46
N SER A 118 -9.06 -4.26 -5.84
CA SER A 118 -8.53 -5.64 -5.97
C SER A 118 -9.36 -6.61 -5.12
N PHE A 119 -9.39 -7.88 -5.52
CA PHE A 119 -10.08 -8.99 -4.83
C PHE A 119 -11.59 -8.83 -4.61
N ASP A 120 -12.25 -9.94 -4.26
CA ASP A 120 -13.67 -9.99 -3.96
C ASP A 120 -13.95 -9.67 -2.47
N GLN A 121 -15.23 -9.42 -2.15
CA GLN A 121 -15.65 -9.13 -0.77
C GLN A 121 -15.31 -10.27 0.19
N GLU A 122 -15.36 -11.53 -0.27
CA GLU A 122 -15.03 -12.70 0.54
C GLU A 122 -13.57 -12.68 1.04
N PHE A 123 -12.64 -12.26 0.17
CA PHE A 123 -11.25 -12.03 0.57
C PHE A 123 -11.15 -10.98 1.69
N TRP A 124 -11.80 -9.83 1.50
CA TRP A 124 -11.72 -8.72 2.46
C TRP A 124 -12.37 -9.04 3.80
N ASP A 125 -13.52 -9.72 3.78
CA ASP A 125 -14.23 -10.18 4.97
C ASP A 125 -13.38 -11.18 5.75
N LYS A 126 -12.67 -12.09 5.05
CA LYS A 126 -11.77 -13.04 5.71
C LYS A 126 -10.52 -12.35 6.25
N LEU A 127 -9.91 -11.44 5.50
CA LEU A 127 -8.72 -10.69 5.92
C LEU A 127 -8.97 -9.96 7.25
N LEU A 128 -10.14 -9.33 7.36
CA LEU A 128 -10.56 -8.54 8.53
C LEU A 128 -11.55 -9.27 9.43
N GLU A 129 -11.47 -10.60 9.46
CA GLU A 129 -12.31 -11.43 10.33
C GLU A 129 -12.27 -10.92 11.79
N PRO A 130 -13.44 -10.79 12.46
CA PRO A 130 -13.50 -10.23 13.81
C PRO A 130 -12.55 -10.92 14.78
N MET A 131 -11.81 -10.13 15.56
CA MET A 131 -10.79 -10.59 16.50
C MET A 131 -9.58 -11.31 15.88
N GLN A 132 -9.48 -11.41 14.54
CA GLN A 132 -8.38 -12.05 13.81
C GLN A 132 -7.49 -11.03 13.05
N HIS A 133 -7.52 -9.78 13.47
CA HIS A 133 -6.67 -8.72 12.96
C HIS A 133 -6.33 -7.69 14.06
N PRO A 134 -5.21 -6.97 13.95
CA PRO A 134 -4.87 -5.88 14.87
C PRO A 134 -5.75 -4.66 14.59
N ILE A 135 -6.02 -3.82 15.59
CA ILE A 135 -6.96 -2.69 15.46
C ILE A 135 -6.59 -1.70 14.33
N GLU A 136 -5.30 -1.59 14.03
CA GLU A 136 -4.78 -0.75 12.96
C GLU A 136 -5.19 -1.25 11.56
N ALA A 137 -5.40 -2.57 11.41
CA ALA A 137 -5.82 -3.19 10.15
C ALA A 137 -7.31 -2.94 9.83
N SER A 138 -8.14 -2.56 10.82
CA SER A 138 -9.55 -2.22 10.60
C SER A 138 -9.75 -1.00 9.68
N GLY A 139 -8.67 -0.27 9.37
CA GLY A 139 -8.66 0.81 8.40
C GLY A 139 -8.44 0.38 6.95
N ILE A 140 -8.12 -0.89 6.66
CA ILE A 140 -7.75 -1.34 5.30
C ILE A 140 -8.87 -1.08 4.30
N THR A 141 -10.09 -1.49 4.62
CA THR A 141 -11.27 -1.41 3.75
C THR A 141 -12.05 -0.10 3.85
N ARG A 142 -11.47 0.94 4.45
CA ARG A 142 -12.11 2.27 4.50
C ARG A 142 -11.86 3.02 3.19
N ASP A 143 -12.88 3.73 2.74
CA ASP A 143 -12.77 4.67 1.63
C ASP A 143 -11.59 5.63 1.81
N PHE A 144 -11.05 6.08 0.67
CA PHE A 144 -10.02 7.10 0.68
C PHE A 144 -10.62 8.46 1.02
N ASP A 145 -10.16 9.06 2.11
CA ASP A 145 -10.54 10.42 2.51
C ASP A 145 -9.32 11.32 2.55
N ILE A 146 -9.38 12.35 1.70
CA ILE A 146 -8.35 13.36 1.47
C ILE A 146 -8.04 14.14 2.76
N ASN A 147 -9.00 14.28 3.67
CA ASN A 147 -8.84 15.03 4.93
C ASN A 147 -7.88 14.36 5.92
N TYR A 148 -7.58 13.07 5.75
CA TYR A 148 -6.60 12.37 6.57
C TYR A 148 -5.17 12.47 6.02
N MET A 149 -4.96 13.16 4.88
CA MET A 149 -3.63 13.40 4.34
C MET A 149 -3.03 14.69 4.89
N TYR A 150 -1.92 14.57 5.61
CA TYR A 150 -1.15 15.70 6.10
C TYR A 150 0.21 15.77 5.39
N LEU A 151 0.48 16.89 4.73
CA LEU A 151 1.78 17.17 4.14
C LEU A 151 2.73 17.69 5.24
N ILE A 152 3.43 16.76 5.88
CA ILE A 152 4.58 17.03 6.76
C ILE A 152 5.90 16.77 6.04
#